data_AF-A0A0N8JVW3-F1
#
_entry.id   AF-A0A0N8JVW3-F1
#
_cell.length_a   1.000
_cell.length_b   1.000
_cell.length_c   1.000
_cell.angle_alpha   90.00
_cell.angle_beta   90.00
_cell.angle_gamma   90.00
#
_symmetry.space_group_name_H-M   'P 1'
#
loop_
_entity.id
_entity.type
_entity.pdbx_description
1 polymer ?
#
loop_
_entity_poly.entity_id
_entity_poly.type
_entity_poly.pdbx_seq_one_letter_code
_entity_poly.pdbx_strand_id
1 'polypeptide(L)'
;EPSLYAVKAVFILDNEGTRLLSKYYDLDLYPSQKERENFERNVFNKTHKADQEIAFLEGMTVVYKSSVDVFFYVVGSCQENELLLMAVLNCLFETLAQILRKNVEKRCLLDNLDGVFLVVDEIIDGGVILESDPQQVIQKVNYQADDRPLSEQSVAQVMAFYVKMLFGAAQHNVLVDGGVKGRGGGNSAHLLPVFQSRAGNLQ
;
A
#
# COMPACT_ATOMS: atom_id res chain seq x y z
N GLU A 1 3.07 7.00 -23.89
CA GLU A 1 1.94 7.91 -23.62
C GLU A 1 1.80 8.06 -22.11
N PRO A 2 1.42 9.24 -21.60
CA PRO A 2 1.16 9.40 -20.17
C PRO A 2 0.03 8.46 -19.73
N SER A 3 0.30 7.67 -18.71
CA SER A 3 -0.64 6.72 -18.11
C SER A 3 -1.35 7.38 -16.93
N LEU A 4 -2.66 7.13 -16.78
CA LEU A 4 -3.40 7.56 -15.59
C LEU A 4 -2.90 6.84 -14.32
N TYR A 5 -2.36 5.62 -14.48
CA TYR A 5 -1.83 4.78 -13.42
C TYR A 5 -0.35 5.09 -13.16
N ALA A 6 -0.11 6.27 -12.58
CA ALA A 6 1.23 6.79 -12.35
C ALA A 6 1.98 6.02 -11.24
N VAL A 7 1.27 5.58 -10.20
CA VAL A 7 1.89 4.90 -9.06
C VAL A 7 1.75 3.40 -9.20
N LYS A 8 2.89 2.70 -9.13
CA LYS A 8 3.00 1.25 -9.22
C LYS A 8 3.03 0.59 -7.85
N ALA A 9 3.68 1.24 -6.88
CA ALA A 9 3.68 0.79 -5.50
C ALA A 9 3.94 1.95 -4.52
N VAL A 10 3.47 1.78 -3.29
CA VAL A 10 3.86 2.58 -2.12
C VAL A 10 4.18 1.62 -0.99
N PHE A 11 5.29 1.85 -0.30
CA PHE A 11 5.64 1.06 0.88
C PHE A 11 6.43 1.87 1.89
N ILE A 12 6.33 1.44 3.14
CA ILE A 12 7.01 2.02 4.29
C ILE A 12 7.80 0.89 4.95
N LEU A 13 9.10 1.10 5.12
CA LEU A 13 10.01 0.16 5.78
C LEU A 13 10.56 0.80 7.06
N ASP A 14 10.99 -0.03 8.00
CA ASP A 14 11.78 0.43 9.15
C ASP A 14 13.28 0.53 8.81
N ASN A 15 14.08 0.88 9.83
CA ASN A 15 15.54 0.99 9.73
C ASN A 15 16.29 -0.33 9.49
N GLU A 16 15.60 -1.46 9.55
CA GLU A 16 16.14 -2.80 9.27
C GLU A 16 15.70 -3.28 7.87
N GLY A 17 14.87 -2.51 7.17
CA GLY A 17 14.27 -2.87 5.89
C GLY A 17 13.05 -3.80 6.04
N THR A 18 12.50 -3.93 7.25
CA THR A 18 11.28 -4.69 7.50
C THR A 18 10.07 -3.86 7.10
N ARG A 19 9.13 -4.48 6.38
CA ARG A 19 7.91 -3.85 5.91
C ARG A 19 6.99 -3.48 7.09
N LEU A 20 6.59 -2.20 7.14
CA LEU A 20 5.51 -1.71 7.99
C LEU A 20 4.18 -1.63 7.23
N LEU A 21 4.24 -1.18 5.97
CA LEU A 21 3.10 -1.08 5.07
C LEU A 21 3.58 -1.30 3.63
N SER A 22 2.79 -1.98 2.80
CA SER A 22 2.97 -1.94 1.36
C SER A 22 1.66 -2.08 0.59
N LYS A 23 1.56 -1.38 -0.53
CA LYS A 23 0.48 -1.48 -1.52
C LYS A 23 1.10 -1.50 -2.91
N TYR A 24 0.72 -2.49 -3.71
CA TYR A 24 1.13 -2.64 -5.10
C TYR A 24 -0.12 -2.56 -5.97
N TYR A 25 -0.09 -1.65 -6.94
CA TYR A 25 -1.23 -1.34 -7.80
C TYR A 25 -1.12 -1.99 -9.17
N ASP A 26 0.08 -2.41 -9.55
CA ASP A 26 0.35 -3.18 -10.76
C ASP A 26 0.60 -4.65 -10.40
N LEU A 27 -0.46 -5.46 -10.55
CA LEU A 27 -0.43 -6.88 -10.16
C LEU A 27 0.41 -7.74 -11.09
N ASP A 28 0.69 -7.26 -12.31
CA ASP A 28 1.45 -8.00 -13.32
C ASP A 28 2.96 -7.87 -13.10
N LEU A 29 3.43 -6.77 -12.52
CA LEU A 29 4.85 -6.53 -12.26
C LEU A 29 5.41 -7.40 -11.13
N TYR A 30 4.65 -7.53 -10.03
CA TYR A 30 5.07 -8.28 -8.85
C TYR A 30 3.91 -9.14 -8.33
N PRO A 31 3.59 -10.25 -9.00
CA PRO A 31 2.42 -11.06 -8.70
C PRO A 31 2.53 -11.79 -7.35
N SER A 32 3.75 -12.21 -6.97
CA SER A 32 3.97 -12.93 -5.71
C SER A 32 4.47 -12.03 -4.58
N GLN A 33 4.09 -12.38 -3.35
CA GLN A 33 4.59 -11.69 -2.15
C GLN A 33 6.13 -11.74 -2.06
N LYS A 34 6.73 -12.86 -2.46
CA LYS A 34 8.19 -13.05 -2.45
C LYS A 34 8.92 -12.09 -3.39
N GLU A 35 8.35 -11.81 -4.57
CA GLU A 35 8.93 -10.85 -5.51
C GLU A 35 8.84 -9.42 -4.98
N ARG A 36 7.72 -9.06 -4.33
CA ARG A 36 7.55 -7.77 -3.66
C ARG A 36 8.56 -7.57 -2.54
N GLU A 37 8.73 -8.56 -1.67
CA GLU A 37 9.73 -8.53 -0.58
C GLU A 37 11.17 -8.42 -1.12
N ASN A 38 11.47 -9.11 -2.23
CA ASN A 38 12.77 -8.99 -2.88
C ASN A 38 13.00 -7.58 -3.42
N PHE A 39 11.99 -7.00 -4.09
CA PHE A 39 12.07 -5.64 -4.60
C PHE A 39 12.26 -4.62 -3.49
N GLU A 40 11.45 -4.68 -2.43
CA GLU A 40 11.56 -3.78 -1.26
C GLU A 40 12.96 -3.86 -0.63
N ARG A 41 13.48 -5.08 -0.44
CA ARG A 41 14.83 -5.30 0.07
C ARG A 41 15.91 -4.73 -0.85
N ASN A 42 15.76 -4.88 -2.16
CA ASN A 42 16.69 -4.33 -3.15
C ASN A 42 16.70 -2.79 -3.08
N VAL A 43 15.51 -2.17 -3.01
CA VAL A 43 15.35 -0.73 -2.85
C VAL A 43 16.02 -0.27 -1.56
N PHE A 44 15.66 -0.86 -0.42
CA PHE A 44 16.22 -0.50 0.88
C PHE A 44 17.75 -0.56 0.91
N ASN A 45 18.33 -1.66 0.41
CA ASN A 45 19.78 -1.85 0.36
C ASN A 45 20.50 -0.74 -0.43
N LYS A 46 19.83 -0.15 -1.43
CA LYS A 46 20.38 0.92 -2.27
C LYS A 46 20.15 2.31 -1.70
N THR A 47 19.06 2.53 -0.98
CA THR A 47 18.63 3.87 -0.56
C THR A 47 18.94 4.20 0.91
N HIS A 48 18.97 3.23 1.83
CA HIS A 48 19.00 3.51 3.28
C HIS A 48 20.23 4.30 3.77
N LYS A 49 21.32 4.30 3.01
CA LYS A 49 22.57 5.03 3.28
C LYS A 49 22.83 6.18 2.32
N ALA A 50 21.97 6.37 1.32
CA ALA A 50 22.15 7.35 0.28
C ALA A 50 21.37 8.62 0.61
N ASP A 51 22.04 9.77 0.50
CA ASP A 51 21.48 11.11 0.73
C ASP A 51 20.72 11.65 -0.51
N GLN A 52 20.19 10.75 -1.33
CA GLN A 52 19.39 11.07 -2.51
C GLN A 52 17.91 10.96 -2.15
N GLU A 53 17.03 11.61 -2.92
CA GLU A 53 15.57 11.50 -2.76
C GLU A 53 14.94 10.66 -3.87
N ILE A 54 15.74 10.28 -4.88
CA ILE A 54 15.30 9.60 -6.10
C ILE A 54 16.33 8.54 -6.47
N ALA A 55 15.86 7.36 -6.85
CA ALA A 55 16.67 6.26 -7.34
C ALA A 55 16.00 5.60 -8.54
N PHE A 56 16.82 5.10 -9.48
CA PHE A 56 16.35 4.30 -10.60
C PHE A 56 16.76 2.84 -10.41
N LEU A 57 15.78 1.95 -10.24
CA LEU A 57 15.99 0.56 -9.84
C LEU A 57 15.06 -0.37 -10.60
N GLU A 58 15.60 -1.43 -11.20
CA GLU A 58 14.83 -2.45 -11.93
C GLU A 58 13.90 -1.87 -13.04
N GLY A 59 14.29 -0.75 -13.66
CA GLY A 59 13.46 -0.09 -14.66
C GLY A 59 12.29 0.73 -14.06
N MET A 60 12.35 1.03 -12.78
CA MET A 60 11.36 1.80 -12.04
C MET A 60 12.00 3.07 -11.49
N THR A 61 11.19 4.13 -11.44
CA THR A 61 11.55 5.38 -10.77
C THR A 61 11.05 5.29 -9.33
N VAL A 62 11.96 5.36 -8.36
CA VAL A 62 11.68 5.26 -6.94
C VAL A 62 12.02 6.58 -6.28
N VAL A 63 11.01 7.25 -5.72
CA VAL A 63 11.24 8.42 -4.86
C VAL A 63 11.11 8.00 -3.40
N TYR A 64 11.95 8.56 -2.53
CA TYR A 64 11.99 8.13 -1.15
C TYR A 64 12.39 9.23 -0.18
N LYS A 65 11.94 9.06 1.07
CA LYS A 65 12.22 9.96 2.18
C LYS A 65 12.38 9.14 3.46
N SER A 66 13.36 9.48 4.29
CA SER A 66 13.52 8.89 5.61
C SER A 66 13.12 9.86 6.72
N SER A 67 12.70 9.31 7.86
CA SER A 67 12.46 10.06 9.10
C SER A 67 12.73 9.15 10.28
N VAL A 68 13.60 9.58 11.19
CA VAL A 68 14.00 8.83 12.40
C VAL A 68 14.46 7.40 12.09
N ASP A 69 13.54 6.43 12.17
CA ASP A 69 13.75 5.00 11.97
C ASP A 69 12.81 4.38 10.93
N VAL A 70 12.21 5.20 10.06
CA VAL A 70 11.31 4.78 8.98
C VAL A 70 11.63 5.41 7.63
N PHE A 71 11.32 4.67 6.57
CA PHE A 71 11.61 5.01 5.18
C PHE A 71 10.33 4.89 4.35
N PHE A 72 9.95 5.97 3.68
CA PHE A 72 8.79 6.08 2.81
C PHE A 72 9.24 5.97 1.36
N TYR A 73 8.52 5.18 0.57
CA TYR A 73 8.81 4.95 -0.83
C TYR A 73 7.55 5.08 -1.68
N VAL A 74 7.68 5.77 -2.81
CA VAL A 74 6.67 5.80 -3.89
C VAL A 74 7.37 5.39 -5.18
N VAL A 75 6.75 4.47 -5.91
CA VAL A 75 7.33 3.86 -7.11
C VAL A 75 6.44 4.11 -8.31
N GLY A 76 7.03 4.61 -9.39
CA GLY A 76 6.40 4.76 -10.70
C GLY A 76 7.17 4.01 -11.79
N SER A 77 6.62 4.01 -13.00
CA SER A 77 7.34 3.49 -14.17
C SER A 77 8.56 4.37 -14.50
N CYS A 78 9.50 3.84 -15.30
CA CYS A 78 10.66 4.61 -15.76
C CYS A 78 10.33 5.86 -16.58
N GLN A 79 9.09 5.99 -17.07
CA GLN A 79 8.65 7.14 -17.87
C GLN A 79 7.86 8.15 -17.05
N GLU A 80 7.56 7.85 -15.78
CA GLU A 80 6.82 8.77 -14.92
C GLU A 80 7.61 10.01 -14.58
N ASN A 81 6.89 11.11 -14.39
CA ASN A 81 7.48 12.34 -13.91
C ASN A 81 7.85 12.19 -12.42
N GLU A 82 9.13 12.26 -12.12
CA GLU A 82 9.66 12.23 -10.75
C GLU A 82 9.00 13.27 -9.83
N LEU A 83 8.70 14.47 -10.33
CA LEU A 83 8.04 15.52 -9.55
C LEU A 83 6.62 15.15 -9.14
N LEU A 84 5.91 14.39 -9.99
CA LEU A 84 4.58 13.89 -9.66
C LEU A 84 4.66 12.85 -8.53
N LEU A 85 5.63 11.93 -8.59
CA LEU A 85 5.84 10.94 -7.53
C LEU A 85 6.30 11.61 -6.22
N MET A 86 7.16 12.62 -6.30
CA MET A 86 7.59 13.43 -5.15
C MET A 86 6.42 14.16 -4.50
N ALA A 87 5.46 14.67 -5.28
CA ALA A 87 4.26 15.30 -4.75
C ALA A 87 3.43 14.30 -3.91
N VAL A 88 3.27 13.06 -4.39
CA VAL A 88 2.60 11.98 -3.64
C VAL A 88 3.36 11.64 -2.35
N LEU A 89 4.69 11.48 -2.43
CA LEU A 89 5.53 11.17 -1.28
C LEU A 89 5.47 12.27 -0.21
N ASN A 90 5.56 13.54 -0.61
CA ASN A 90 5.47 14.66 0.30
C ASN A 90 4.06 14.79 0.90
N CYS A 91 3.01 14.57 0.09
CA CYS A 91 1.63 14.56 0.56
C CYS A 91 1.42 13.52 1.67
N LEU A 92 1.89 12.29 1.45
CA LEU A 92 1.84 11.20 2.44
C LEU A 92 2.60 11.58 3.71
N PHE A 93 3.85 12.01 3.57
CA PHE A 93 4.70 12.33 4.72
C PHE A 93 4.15 13.49 5.56
N GLU A 94 3.73 14.58 4.92
CA GLU A 94 3.22 15.76 5.62
C GLU A 94 1.86 15.49 6.27
N THR A 95 0.99 14.70 5.63
CA THR A 95 -0.27 14.26 6.22
C THR A 95 -0.03 13.46 7.50
N LEU A 96 0.85 12.45 7.44
CA LEU A 96 1.20 11.64 8.59
C LEU A 96 1.91 12.46 9.67
N ALA A 97 2.78 13.39 9.31
CA ALA A 97 3.43 14.28 10.26
C ALA A 97 2.41 15.14 11.01
N GLN A 98 1.31 15.57 10.38
CA GLN A 98 0.27 16.33 11.07
C GLN A 98 -0.56 15.45 12.00
N ILE A 99 -1.01 14.29 11.53
CA ILE A 99 -1.81 13.34 12.32
C ILE A 99 -1.02 12.83 13.53
N LEU A 100 0.28 12.52 13.35
CA LEU A 100 1.18 12.01 14.38
C LEU A 100 1.87 13.12 15.19
N ARG A 101 1.40 14.37 15.09
CA ARG A 101 1.92 15.52 15.87
C ARG A 101 3.45 15.69 15.75
N LYS A 102 3.96 15.52 14.53
CA LYS A 102 5.36 15.61 14.09
C LYS A 102 6.28 14.47 14.56
N ASN A 103 5.73 13.43 15.20
CA ASN A 103 6.49 12.23 15.56
C ASN A 103 6.31 11.14 14.51
N VAL A 104 7.02 11.28 13.39
CA VAL A 104 6.99 10.27 12.31
C VAL A 104 8.10 9.25 12.54
N GLU A 105 7.83 8.30 13.44
CA GLU A 105 8.70 7.18 13.80
C GLU A 105 7.93 5.86 13.79
N LYS A 106 8.66 4.73 13.76
CA LYS A 106 8.10 3.37 13.66
C LYS A 106 7.00 3.13 14.69
N ARG A 107 7.27 3.48 15.95
CA ARG A 107 6.32 3.27 17.05
C ARG A 107 4.99 4.02 16.80
N CYS A 108 5.06 5.31 16.49
CA CYS A 108 3.88 6.12 16.26
C CYS A 108 3.07 5.67 15.03
N LEU A 109 3.74 5.21 13.98
CA LEU A 109 3.08 4.63 12.80
C LEU A 109 2.36 3.33 13.14
N LEU A 110 3.00 2.42 13.87
CA LEU A 110 2.39 1.15 14.28
C LEU A 110 1.20 1.35 15.22
N ASP A 111 1.29 2.32 16.14
CA ASP A 111 0.19 2.66 17.06
C ASP A 111 -1.04 3.25 16.34
N ASN A 112 -0.86 3.77 15.10
CA ASN A 112 -1.93 4.43 14.32
C ASN A 112 -2.07 3.83 12.90
N LEU A 113 -1.74 2.55 12.73
CA LEU A 113 -1.55 1.92 11.41
C LEU A 113 -2.81 1.96 10.53
N ASP A 114 -4.00 1.84 11.14
CA ASP A 114 -5.27 1.97 10.43
C ASP A 114 -5.43 3.36 9.78
N GLY A 115 -5.05 4.42 10.51
CA GLY A 115 -5.03 5.79 10.00
C GLY A 115 -4.03 5.97 8.86
N VAL A 116 -2.87 5.31 8.93
CA VAL A 116 -1.88 5.30 7.84
C VAL A 116 -2.46 4.68 6.57
N PHE A 117 -3.19 3.56 6.69
CA PHE A 117 -3.84 2.93 5.55
C PHE A 117 -4.91 3.82 4.90
N LEU A 118 -5.71 4.51 5.72
CA LEU A 118 -6.72 5.47 5.25
C LEU A 118 -6.07 6.63 4.50
N VAL A 119 -5.01 7.22 5.05
CA VAL A 119 -4.25 8.28 4.37
C VAL A 119 -3.75 7.82 3.00
N VAL A 120 -3.18 6.61 2.90
CA VAL A 120 -2.72 6.09 1.61
C VAL A 120 -3.88 5.89 0.63
N ASP A 121 -5.04 5.40 1.09
CA ASP A 121 -6.24 5.21 0.26
C ASP A 121 -6.83 6.53 -0.26
N GLU A 122 -6.77 7.60 0.53
CA GLU A 122 -7.25 8.93 0.12
C GLU A 122 -6.31 9.64 -0.86
N ILE A 123 -5.02 9.28 -0.85
CA ILE A 123 -4.02 9.81 -1.78
C ILE A 123 -4.02 9.01 -3.10
N ILE A 124 -4.16 7.69 -3.04
CA ILE A 124 -3.96 6.79 -4.19
C ILE A 124 -5.04 5.70 -4.21
N ASP A 125 -5.71 5.57 -5.35
CA ASP A 125 -6.63 4.46 -5.59
C ASP A 125 -6.29 3.76 -6.91
N GLY A 126 -6.02 2.44 -6.82
CA GLY A 126 -5.66 1.63 -7.98
C GLY A 126 -4.43 2.12 -8.76
N GLY A 127 -3.54 2.90 -8.15
CA GLY A 127 -2.36 3.49 -8.81
C GLY A 127 -2.63 4.86 -9.46
N VAL A 128 -3.86 5.36 -9.36
CA VAL A 128 -4.25 6.73 -9.75
C VAL A 128 -4.09 7.65 -8.54
N ILE A 129 -3.47 8.81 -8.76
CA ILE A 129 -3.34 9.83 -7.72
C ILE A 129 -4.66 10.57 -7.61
N LEU A 130 -5.32 10.45 -6.46
CA LEU A 130 -6.58 11.13 -6.16
C LEU A 130 -6.34 12.51 -5.56
N GLU A 131 -5.34 12.62 -4.69
CA GLU A 131 -5.05 13.85 -3.97
C GLU A 131 -3.55 14.00 -3.71
N SER A 132 -3.07 15.24 -3.78
CA SER A 132 -1.66 15.58 -3.52
C SER A 132 -1.47 16.73 -2.53
N ASP A 133 -2.57 17.26 -1.97
CA ASP A 133 -2.55 18.28 -0.91
C ASP A 133 -2.81 17.62 0.46
N PRO A 134 -1.83 17.67 1.40
CA PRO A 134 -2.00 17.10 2.74
C PRO A 134 -3.23 17.63 3.48
N GLN A 135 -3.59 18.91 3.32
CA GLN A 135 -4.72 19.49 4.04
C GLN A 135 -6.05 18.87 3.58
N GLN A 136 -6.18 18.60 2.28
CA GLN A 136 -7.37 17.94 1.71
C GLN A 136 -7.47 16.50 2.20
N VAL A 137 -6.35 15.77 2.24
CA VAL A 137 -6.32 14.39 2.74
C VAL A 137 -6.75 14.33 4.19
N ILE A 138 -6.23 15.20 5.05
CA ILE A 138 -6.60 15.25 6.48
C ILE A 138 -8.10 15.51 6.65
N GLN A 139 -8.68 16.43 5.86
CA GLN A 139 -10.11 16.70 5.92
C GLN A 139 -10.95 15.48 5.53
N LYS A 140 -10.56 14.75 4.48
CA LYS A 140 -11.24 13.52 4.04
C LYS A 140 -11.12 12.39 5.07
N VAL A 141 -9.94 12.19 5.65
CA VAL A 141 -9.70 11.17 6.68
C VAL A 141 -10.48 11.48 7.97
N ASN A 142 -10.52 12.74 8.40
CA ASN A 142 -11.31 13.16 9.56
C ASN A 142 -12.81 12.99 9.32
N TYR A 143 -13.30 13.28 8.12
CA TYR A 143 -14.71 13.03 7.76
C TYR A 143 -15.08 11.55 7.88
N GLN A 144 -14.18 10.65 7.49
CA GLN A 144 -14.38 9.21 7.68
C GLN A 144 -14.35 8.78 9.16
N ALA A 145 -13.68 9.54 10.03
CA ALA A 145 -13.61 9.27 11.48
C ALA A 145 -14.79 9.89 12.27
N ASP A 146 -15.22 11.11 11.92
CA ASP A 146 -16.22 11.88 12.67
C ASP A 146 -17.65 11.75 12.11
N ASP A 147 -17.84 11.44 10.81
CA ASP A 147 -19.16 11.47 10.15
C ASP A 147 -19.73 10.06 9.88
N ARG A 148 -19.89 9.27 10.94
CA ARG A 148 -20.92 8.21 10.99
C ARG A 148 -21.61 8.14 12.36
N PRO A 149 -22.66 8.96 12.61
CA PRO A 149 -23.62 8.61 13.64
C PRO A 149 -24.13 7.17 13.41
N LEU A 150 -24.13 6.35 14.48
CA LEU A 150 -24.48 4.92 14.46
C LEU A 150 -25.81 4.58 13.75
N SER A 151 -26.66 5.56 13.45
CA SER A 151 -27.99 5.39 12.86
C SER A 151 -27.99 5.11 11.34
N GLU A 152 -26.88 5.33 10.62
CA GLU A 152 -26.87 5.26 9.14
C GLU A 152 -25.83 4.30 8.54
N GLN A 153 -25.35 3.30 9.29
CA GLN A 153 -24.48 2.29 8.70
C GLN A 153 -25.31 1.24 7.94
N SER A 154 -25.25 1.26 6.61
CA SER A 154 -25.62 0.07 5.82
C SER A 154 -24.57 -1.01 6.09
N VAL A 155 -25.04 -2.22 6.42
CA VAL A 155 -24.20 -3.41 6.66
C VAL A 155 -23.20 -3.62 5.51
N ALA A 156 -23.57 -3.24 4.28
CA ALA A 156 -22.69 -3.33 3.11
C ALA A 156 -21.44 -2.45 3.19
N GLN A 157 -21.52 -1.25 3.77
CA GLN A 157 -20.38 -0.32 3.84
C GLN A 157 -19.41 -0.68 4.96
N VAL A 158 -19.94 -1.11 6.10
CA VAL A 158 -19.15 -1.67 7.20
C VAL A 158 -18.47 -2.93 6.71
N MET A 159 -19.20 -3.80 6.04
CA MET A 159 -18.63 -5.01 5.46
C MET A 159 -17.61 -4.69 4.37
N ALA A 160 -17.81 -3.68 3.53
CA ALA A 160 -16.83 -3.25 2.54
C ALA A 160 -15.54 -2.73 3.20
N PHE A 161 -15.64 -1.99 4.30
CA PHE A 161 -14.48 -1.53 5.08
C PHE A 161 -13.70 -2.71 5.68
N TYR A 162 -14.40 -3.64 6.36
CA TYR A 162 -13.78 -4.86 6.89
C TYR A 162 -13.22 -5.74 5.79
N VAL A 163 -13.89 -5.85 4.65
CA VAL A 163 -13.42 -6.59 3.47
C VAL A 163 -12.17 -5.91 2.90
N LYS A 164 -12.14 -4.59 2.71
CA LYS A 164 -10.97 -3.87 2.21
C LYS A 164 -9.78 -3.99 3.15
N MET A 165 -10.02 -3.88 4.45
CA MET A 165 -9.01 -4.12 5.50
C MET A 165 -8.55 -5.59 5.50
N LEU A 166 -9.47 -6.54 5.42
CA LEU A 166 -9.14 -7.97 5.38
C LEU A 166 -8.45 -8.36 4.09
N PHE A 167 -8.78 -7.83 2.91
CA PHE A 167 -8.10 -8.15 1.66
C PHE A 167 -6.75 -7.42 1.53
N GLY A 168 -6.66 -6.19 2.05
CA GLY A 168 -5.38 -5.49 2.22
C GLY A 168 -4.45 -6.22 3.18
N ALA A 169 -4.99 -6.77 4.28
CA ALA A 169 -4.24 -7.58 5.24
C ALA A 169 -4.14 -9.07 4.87
N ALA A 170 -4.98 -9.62 4.00
CA ALA A 170 -4.95 -11.04 3.62
C ALA A 170 -3.88 -11.34 2.57
N GLN A 171 -3.35 -10.32 1.88
CA GLN A 171 -2.05 -10.46 1.23
C GLN A 171 -0.90 -10.61 2.23
N HIS A 172 -1.14 -10.44 3.53
CA HIS A 172 -0.13 -10.47 4.59
C HIS A 172 -0.22 -11.70 5.52
N ASN A 173 -1.19 -12.62 5.37
CA ASN A 173 -1.33 -13.73 6.34
C ASN A 173 -1.66 -15.13 5.78
N VAL A 174 -1.32 -15.41 4.52
CA VAL A 174 -1.25 -16.80 4.03
C VAL A 174 0.18 -17.10 3.65
N LEU A 175 1.01 -17.41 4.64
CA LEU A 175 2.20 -18.27 4.58
C LEU A 175 2.88 -18.34 5.96
N VAL A 176 2.11 -18.64 7.00
CA VAL A 176 2.68 -19.25 8.21
C VAL A 176 1.99 -20.59 8.38
N ASP A 177 2.81 -21.63 8.39
CA ASP A 177 2.51 -23.07 8.47
C ASP A 177 1.96 -23.78 7.23
N GLY A 178 2.85 -24.55 6.61
CA GLY A 178 2.53 -25.48 5.53
C GLY A 178 3.72 -26.06 4.77
N GLY A 179 4.92 -26.07 5.35
CA GLY A 179 6.14 -26.58 4.72
C GLY A 179 6.44 -28.05 5.06
N VAL A 180 5.49 -28.96 4.94
CA VAL A 180 5.81 -30.41 4.92
C VAL A 180 6.24 -30.81 3.52
N LYS A 181 7.48 -31.28 3.46
CA LYS A 181 8.21 -31.88 2.35
C LYS A 181 7.41 -33.02 1.68
N GLY A 182 7.14 -32.95 0.37
CA GLY A 182 6.51 -34.06 -0.37
C GLY A 182 6.70 -33.94 -1.89
N ARG A 183 7.26 -34.98 -2.50
CA ARG A 183 7.64 -35.11 -3.92
C ARG A 183 6.42 -35.39 -4.82
N GLY A 184 6.54 -35.08 -6.11
CA GLY A 184 5.79 -35.75 -7.19
C GLY A 184 5.28 -34.78 -8.26
N GLY A 185 5.59 -35.07 -9.54
CA GLY A 185 5.28 -34.20 -10.68
C GLY A 185 3.96 -34.47 -11.39
N GLY A 186 3.73 -33.76 -12.49
CA GLY A 186 2.74 -34.12 -13.53
C GLY A 186 1.68 -33.05 -13.86
N ASN A 187 1.82 -32.49 -15.07
CA ASN A 187 0.79 -32.05 -16.04
C ASN A 187 -0.11 -30.81 -15.83
N SER A 188 -0.16 -30.03 -16.91
CA SER A 188 -1.12 -29.01 -17.36
C SER A 188 -2.60 -29.25 -17.03
N ALA A 189 -3.33 -28.17 -16.69
CA ALA A 189 -4.38 -27.56 -17.54
C ALA A 189 -5.37 -26.65 -16.75
N HIS A 190 -5.67 -25.50 -17.36
CA HIS A 190 -6.97 -24.79 -17.43
C HIS A 190 -7.69 -24.14 -16.21
N LEU A 191 -7.93 -22.83 -16.42
CA LEU A 191 -9.14 -22.00 -16.18
C LEU A 191 -9.67 -21.71 -14.75
N LEU A 192 -9.65 -20.41 -14.42
CA LEU A 192 -10.63 -19.69 -13.57
C LEU A 192 -12.01 -19.56 -14.28
N PRO A 193 -13.10 -19.08 -13.64
CA PRO A 193 -13.48 -19.02 -12.21
C PRO A 193 -14.91 -19.57 -11.94
N VAL A 194 -15.22 -19.94 -10.70
CA VAL A 194 -16.61 -20.19 -10.22
C VAL A 194 -16.92 -19.25 -9.05
N PHE A 195 -17.63 -18.17 -9.32
CA PHE A 195 -18.41 -17.45 -8.31
C PHE A 195 -19.67 -16.88 -8.96
N GLN A 196 -20.68 -17.73 -9.07
CA GLN A 196 -22.06 -17.30 -9.29
C GLN A 196 -22.97 -18.19 -8.45
N SER A 197 -23.96 -17.56 -7.83
CA SER A 197 -25.11 -18.16 -7.15
C SER A 197 -24.96 -18.53 -5.67
N ARG A 198 -25.21 -17.53 -4.82
CA ARG A 198 -25.91 -17.76 -3.54
C ARG A 198 -26.70 -16.51 -3.13
N ALA A 199 -27.73 -16.22 -3.91
CA ALA A 199 -28.85 -15.38 -3.51
C ALA A 199 -30.13 -16.14 -3.90
N GLY A 200 -30.91 -16.55 -2.91
CA GLY A 200 -32.20 -17.22 -3.10
C GLY A 200 -32.32 -18.52 -2.31
N ASN A 201 -32.72 -18.41 -1.04
CA ASN A 201 -33.87 -19.14 -0.48
C ASN A 201 -33.93 -18.89 1.03
N LEU A 202 -34.62 -17.82 1.39
CA LEU A 202 -35.36 -17.71 2.65
C LEU A 202 -36.81 -18.08 2.31
N GLN A 203 -37.19 -19.31 2.64
CA GLN A 203 -38.54 -19.74 2.97
C GLN A 203 -38.43 -20.71 4.15
#